data_AF-A0A8J2PJB0-F1
#
_entry.id   AF-A0A8J2PJB0-F1
#
_cell.length_a   1.000
_cell.length_b   1.000
_cell.length_c   1.000
_cell.angle_alpha   90.00
_cell.angle_beta   90.00
_cell.angle_gamma   90.00
#
_symmetry.space_group_name_H-M   'P 1'
#
loop_
_entity.id
_entity.type
_entity.pdbx_description
1 polymer ?
#
loop_
_entity_poly.entity_id
_entity_poly.type
_entity_poly.pdbx_seq_one_letter_code
_entity_poly.pdbx_strand_id
1 'polypeptide(L)' 'MKRILSDVAKGGGTSFVQGGMKATPEKGSAVFWYNMLKNGAVNDFTWHGACPVLFGEKWGKTLGHIDRFPRRLPSGAQK' A
#
# COMPACT_ATOMS: atom_id res chain seq x y z
N MET A 1 -4.11 -1.72 0.61
CA MET A 1 -3.73 -2.60 1.73
C MET A 1 -3.33 -3.97 1.21
N LYS A 2 -2.47 -4.68 1.95
CA LYS A 2 -2.05 -6.05 1.64
C LYS A 2 -2.16 -6.93 2.89
N ARG A 3 -2.96 -8.00 2.81
CA ARG A 3 -3.10 -9.03 3.86
C ARG A 3 -2.21 -10.23 3.55
N ILE A 4 -1.56 -10.78 4.56
CA ILE A 4 -0.73 -11.97 4.48
C ILE A 4 -1.53 -13.20 4.92
N LEU A 5 -1.50 -14.26 4.11
CA LEU A 5 -2.33 -15.46 4.31
C LEU A 5 -1.50 -16.71 4.62
N SER A 6 -0.21 -16.72 4.28
CA SER A 6 0.70 -17.83 4.57
C SER A 6 1.71 -17.49 5.66
N ASP A 7 2.29 -18.53 6.24
CA ASP A 7 3.51 -18.44 7.03
C ASP A 7 4.69 -18.29 6.07
N VAL A 8 5.51 -17.24 6.25
CA VAL A 8 6.68 -16.97 5.41
C VAL A 8 7.92 -17.23 6.24
N ALA A 9 8.74 -18.23 5.87
CA ALA A 9 9.89 -18.61 6.67
C ALA A 9 11.01 -17.54 6.66
N LYS A 10 11.32 -16.96 5.50
CA LYS A 10 12.31 -15.87 5.41
C LYS A 10 12.10 -14.99 4.18
N GLY A 11 12.31 -13.68 4.34
CA GLY A 11 12.18 -12.69 3.27
C GLY A 11 10.72 -12.24 3.08
N GLY A 12 10.35 -11.88 1.84
CA GLY A 12 8.96 -11.56 1.52
C GLY A 12 8.42 -10.28 2.14
N GLY A 13 9.27 -9.34 2.59
CA GLY A 13 8.84 -8.03 3.08
C GLY A 13 8.02 -7.24 2.06
N THR A 14 7.19 -6.30 2.53
CA THR A 14 6.68 -5.20 1.69
C THR A 14 7.52 -3.98 2.00
N SER A 15 8.34 -3.54 1.05
CA SER A 15 9.27 -2.41 1.23
C SER A 15 8.68 -1.15 0.61
N PHE A 16 8.72 -0.06 1.36
CA PHE A 16 8.39 1.31 0.95
C PHE A 16 9.71 2.06 0.76
N VAL A 17 10.21 2.08 -0.48
CA VAL A 17 11.60 2.48 -0.77
C VAL A 17 11.83 3.95 -0.40
N GLN A 18 10.93 4.82 -0.85
CA GLN A 18 11.02 6.25 -0.58
C GLN A 18 10.66 6.59 0.87
N GLY A 19 9.77 5.82 1.50
CA GLY A 19 9.41 5.97 2.90
C GLY A 19 10.44 5.41 3.88
N GLY A 20 11.44 4.64 3.42
CA GLY A 20 12.47 4.03 4.27
C GLY A 20 11.94 2.94 5.22
N MET A 21 10.77 2.36 4.92
CA MET A 21 10.08 1.40 5.80
C MET A 21 9.95 0.03 5.16
N LYS A 22 9.88 -1.03 5.98
CA LYS A 22 9.63 -2.39 5.52
C LYS A 22 8.67 -3.09 6.48
N ALA A 23 7.54 -3.56 5.96
CA ALA A 23 6.63 -4.43 6.69
C ALA A 23 7.04 -5.90 6.47
N THR A 24 7.43 -6.59 7.55
CA THR A 24 7.73 -8.02 7.53
C THR A 24 6.42 -8.83 7.47
N PRO A 25 6.32 -9.88 6.64
CA PRO A 25 5.10 -10.66 6.53
C PRO A 25 4.90 -11.55 7.78
N GLU A 26 3.71 -11.47 8.36
CA GLU A 26 3.25 -12.35 9.43
C GLU A 26 1.86 -12.88 9.05
N LYS A 27 1.62 -14.18 9.18
CA LYS A 27 0.34 -14.77 8.77
C LYS A 27 -0.82 -14.13 9.52
N GLY A 28 -1.87 -13.77 8.79
CA GLY A 28 -3.05 -13.11 9.34
C GLY A 28 -2.92 -11.59 9.46
N SER A 29 -1.70 -11.04 9.49
CA SER A 29 -1.47 -9.60 9.52
C SER A 29 -1.82 -8.90 8.20
N ALA A 30 -1.93 -7.58 8.25
CA ALA A 30 -2.08 -6.74 7.08
C ALA A 30 -1.30 -5.43 7.24
N VAL A 31 -0.79 -4.92 6.12
CA VAL A 31 -0.23 -3.58 6.02
C VAL A 31 -1.17 -2.70 5.20
N PHE A 32 -1.49 -1.53 5.75
CA PHE A 32 -2.38 -0.54 5.16
C PHE A 32 -1.61 0.77 4.95
N TRP A 33 -1.89 1.48 3.85
CA TRP A 33 -1.27 2.76 3.52
C TRP A 33 -2.21 3.58 2.62
N TYR A 34 -1.99 4.89 2.58
CA TYR A 34 -2.71 5.83 1.72
C TYR A 34 -1.87 6.22 0.52
N ASN A 35 -2.33 5.85 -0.69
CA ASN A 35 -1.64 6.22 -1.95
C ASN A 35 -1.73 7.72 -2.25
N MET A 36 -2.64 8.45 -1.60
CA MET A 36 -2.92 9.86 -1.86
C MET A 36 -2.78 10.67 -0.57
N LEU A 37 -2.29 11.90 -0.70
CA LEU A 37 -2.36 12.91 0.35
C LEU A 37 -3.78 13.49 0.45
N LYS A 38 -4.06 14.20 1.54
CA LYS A 38 -5.39 14.83 1.79
C LYS A 38 -5.84 15.79 0.69
N ASN A 39 -4.90 16.37 -0.05
CA ASN A 39 -5.17 17.28 -1.17
C ASN A 39 -5.38 16.56 -2.51
N GLY A 40 -5.32 15.22 -2.55
CA GLY A 40 -5.49 14.43 -3.76
C GLY A 40 -4.24 14.34 -4.64
N ALA A 41 -3.06 14.76 -4.16
CA ALA A 41 -1.80 14.44 -4.81
C ALA A 41 -1.35 13.01 -4.46
N VAL A 42 -0.57 12.38 -5.33
CA VAL A 42 0.05 11.08 -5.05
C VAL A 42 1.01 11.21 -3.86
N ASN A 43 1.00 10.22 -2.98
CA ASN A 43 1.93 10.13 -1.87
C ASN A 43 3.14 9.27 -2.24
N ASP A 44 4.20 9.93 -2.68
CA ASP A 44 5.44 9.30 -3.15
C ASP A 44 6.12 8.41 -2.08
N PHE A 45 6.00 8.74 -0.79
CA PHE A 45 6.53 7.88 0.27
C PHE A 45 5.90 6.48 0.32
N THR A 46 4.79 6.27 -0.38
CA THR A 46 4.09 4.98 -0.43
C THR A 46 4.43 4.12 -1.66
N TRP A 47 5.38 4.54 -2.50
CA TRP A 47 5.96 3.66 -3.52
C TRP A 47 6.53 2.40 -2.88
N HIS A 48 5.96 1.25 -3.24
CA HIS A 48 6.24 -0.01 -2.57
C HIS A 48 6.40 -1.19 -3.51
N GLY A 49 7.13 -2.18 -3.05
CA GLY A 49 7.36 -3.45 -3.74
C GLY A 49 7.40 -4.62 -2.78
N ALA A 50 7.33 -5.83 -3.34
CA ALA A 50 7.57 -7.06 -2.58
C ALA A 50 9.06 -7.40 -2.63
N CYS A 51 9.70 -7.56 -1.47
CA CYS A 51 11.01 -8.17 -1.39
C CYS A 51 10.94 -9.65 -1.79
N PRO A 52 12.02 -10.23 -2.34
CA PRO A 52 12.10 -11.65 -2.64
C PRO A 52 11.79 -12.52 -1.42
N VAL A 53 11.07 -13.63 -1.63
CA VAL A 53 10.96 -14.69 -0.64
C VAL A 53 12.25 -15.50 -0.72
N LEU A 54 12.95 -15.64 0.41
CA LEU A 54 14.22 -16.37 0.46
C LEU A 54 14.00 -17.84 0.78
N PHE A 55 13.03 -18.14 1.65
CA PHE A 55 12.65 -19.50 2.02
C PHE A 55 11.13 -19.60 2.24
N GLY A 56 10.54 -20.66 1.72
CA GLY A 56 9.08 -20.90 1.75
C GLY A 56 8.34 -20.18 0.63
N GLU A 57 7.08 -19.85 0.89
CA GLU A 57 6.18 -19.19 -0.05
C GLU A 57 5.37 -18.07 0.61
N LYS A 58 4.95 -17.08 -0.17
CA LYS A 58 4.16 -15.94 0.32
C LYS A 58 2.85 -15.81 -0.45
N TRP A 59 1.74 -16.11 0.23
CA TRP A 59 0.39 -15.88 -0.25
C TRP A 59 -0.22 -14.65 0.42
N GLY A 60 -0.94 -13.84 -0.35
CA GLY A 60 -1.57 -12.64 0.15
C GLY A 60 -2.67 -12.12 -0.76
N LYS A 61 -3.49 -11.23 -0.21
CA LYS A 61 -4.57 -10.54 -0.93
C LYS A 61 -4.35 -9.04 -0.87
N THR A 62 -4.46 -8.39 -2.01
CA THR A 62 -4.46 -6.93 -2.12
C THR A 62 -5.89 -6.43 -2.17
N LEU A 63 -6.19 -5.38 -1.40
CA LEU A 63 -7.46 -4.65 -1.49
C LEU A 63 -7.16 -3.16 -1.64
N GLY A 64 -7.74 -2.56 -2.67
CA GLY A 64 -7.74 -1.12 -2.91
C GLY A 64 -9.04 -0.50 -2.42
N HIS A 65 -8.95 0.69 -1.82
CA HIS A 65 -10.08 1.56 -1.56
C HIS A 65 -9.92 2.80 -2.45
N ILE A 66 -10.98 3.19 -3.14
CA ILE A 66 -11.02 4.42 -3.94
C ILE A 66 -11.97 5.36 -3.21
N ASP A 67 -11.39 6.40 -2.61
CA ASP A 67 -12.18 7.49 -2.05
C ASP A 67 -12.89 8.22 -3.19
N ARG A 68 -14.22 8.25 -3.16
CA ARG A 68 -14.99 9.12 -4.05
C ARG A 68 -14.96 10.53 -3.47
N PHE A 69 -13.89 11.27 -3.74
CA PHE A 69 -13.89 12.70 -3.46
C PHE A 69 -15.03 13.35 -4.27
N PRO A 70 -15.87 14.21 -3.65
CA PRO A 70 -16.77 15.04 -4.45
C PRO A 70 -15.90 15.80 -5.44
N ARG A 71 -16.26 15.79 -6.73
CA ARG A 71 -15.62 16.65 -7.72
C ARG A 71 -15.68 18.07 -7.16
N ARG A 72 -14.59 18.60 -6.61
CA ARG A 72 -14.47 20.04 -6.42
C ARG A 72 -14.56 20.58 -7.83
N LEU A 73 -15.72 21.14 -8.17
CA LEU A 73 -15.82 22.02 -9.32
C LEU A 73 -14.67 23.02 -9.18
N PRO A 74 -13.89 23.29 -10.25
CA PRO A 74 -12.90 24.35 -10.19
C PRO A 74 -13.62 25.61 -9.71
N SER A 75 -12.99 26.31 -8.75
CA SER A 75 -13.46 27.58 -8.21
C SER A 75 -13.45 28.62 -9.34
N GLY A 76 -14.51 28.62 -10.15
CA GLY A 76 -14.59 29.43 -11.36
C GLY A 76 -15.72 29.09 -12.33
N ALA A 77 -16.44 27.98 -12.17
CA ALA A 77 -17.64 27.71 -12.95
C ALA A 77 -18.88 28.38 -12.33
N GLN A 78 -18.89 29.71 -12.35
CA GLN A 78 -20.10 30.54 -12.29
C GLN A 78 -20.07 31.49 -13.49
N LYS A 79 -20.74 31.09 -14.57
CA LYS A 79 -21.43 31.98 -15.51
C LYS A 79 -22.63 31.23 -16.06
#